data_AF-A0A845C9U5-F1
#
_entry.id   AF-A0A845C9U5-F1
#
_cell.length_a   1.000
_cell.length_b   1.000
_cell.length_c   1.000
_cell.angle_alpha   90.00
_cell.angle_beta   90.00
_cell.angle_gamma   90.00
#
_symmetry.space_group_name_H-M   'P 1'
#
loop_
_entity.id
_entity.type
_entity.pdbx_description
1 polymer ?
#
loop_
_entity_poly.entity_id
_entity_poly.type
_entity_poly.pdbx_seq_one_letter_code
_entity_poly.pdbx_strand_id
1 'polypeptide(L)'
;MKEHLAVYDGLPALSLGSTHLVEMRRAGELYVDKTGQIQRLLDESARQVFVARPRRFGKSLMLSTIECMYQGHMPEVQTLGGGPIPDSQLPTVADRELFVGTSLEGKQPSRERRPVIRLDLSNVLEPDSTAVRRALVYEVLDQAGVWRRRGLDPGIPLEYLRVPGGCPDSPGKLLRWMIGALKDRFGKEPVVLVDEFDAPLTMFGRQSPIPPELLNILRGFFSFLKSGRQSLHKVVLTGVTRNA
;
A
#
# COMPACT_ATOMS: atom_id res chain seq x y z
N MET A 1 13.05 -43.73 -17.45
CA MET A 1 13.07 -42.36 -16.86
C MET A 1 11.89 -41.51 -17.35
N LYS A 2 10.66 -42.06 -17.34
CA LYS A 2 9.44 -41.42 -17.89
C LYS A 2 8.21 -41.52 -16.95
N GLU A 3 8.39 -41.85 -15.67
CA GLU A 3 7.28 -42.11 -14.74
C GLU A 3 7.10 -41.06 -13.63
N HIS A 4 7.84 -39.94 -13.64
CA HIS A 4 7.77 -38.94 -12.56
C HIS A 4 7.01 -37.63 -12.88
N LEU A 5 6.34 -37.52 -14.02
CA LEU A 5 5.62 -36.30 -14.41
C LEU A 5 4.10 -36.33 -14.19
N ALA A 6 3.51 -37.46 -13.82
CA ALA A 6 2.06 -37.59 -13.61
C ALA A 6 1.53 -36.93 -12.32
N VAL A 7 2.41 -36.37 -11.47
CA VAL A 7 2.02 -35.76 -10.18
C VAL A 7 1.54 -34.30 -10.34
N TYR A 8 1.73 -33.69 -11.51
CA TYR A 8 1.41 -32.28 -11.76
C TYR A 8 0.16 -32.05 -12.62
N ASP A 9 -0.50 -33.10 -13.11
CA ASP A 9 -1.76 -32.96 -13.85
C ASP A 9 -2.87 -32.54 -12.88
N GLY A 10 -3.39 -31.32 -13.07
CA GLY A 10 -4.48 -30.75 -12.27
C GLY A 10 -4.05 -29.79 -11.15
N LEU A 11 -2.75 -29.49 -11.00
CA LEU A 11 -2.33 -28.44 -10.06
C LEU A 11 -2.59 -27.04 -10.65
N PRO A 12 -3.18 -26.11 -9.87
CA PRO A 12 -3.34 -24.73 -10.30
C PRO A 12 -2.01 -24.09 -10.69
N ALA A 13 -2.04 -23.18 -11.66
CA ALA A 13 -0.84 -22.47 -12.10
C ALA A 13 -0.18 -21.72 -10.94
N LEU A 14 1.15 -21.81 -10.84
CA LEU A 14 1.94 -21.02 -9.90
C LEU A 14 2.01 -19.58 -10.40
N SER A 15 1.62 -18.64 -9.56
CA SER A 15 1.80 -17.22 -9.85
C SER A 15 3.28 -16.84 -9.73
N LEU A 16 3.99 -16.85 -10.85
CA LEU A 16 5.41 -16.47 -10.90
C LEU A 16 5.60 -14.95 -11.07
N GLY A 17 4.52 -14.17 -11.11
CA GLY A 17 4.58 -12.73 -11.36
C GLY A 17 3.45 -11.88 -10.78
N SER A 18 2.32 -12.44 -10.32
CA SER A 18 1.26 -11.61 -9.73
C SER A 18 1.63 -11.16 -8.32
N THR A 19 1.61 -9.85 -8.11
CA THR A 19 1.77 -9.20 -6.80
C THR A 19 0.44 -8.71 -6.23
N HIS A 20 -0.66 -8.97 -6.94
CA HIS A 20 -2.01 -8.52 -6.61
C HIS A 20 -2.89 -9.73 -6.26
N LEU A 21 -3.38 -9.77 -5.01
CA LEU A 21 -4.19 -10.88 -4.50
C LEU A 21 -5.42 -11.12 -5.38
N VAL A 22 -6.11 -10.03 -5.76
CA VAL A 22 -7.35 -10.12 -6.56
C VAL A 22 -7.11 -10.82 -7.91
N GLU A 23 -6.09 -10.39 -8.64
CA GLU A 23 -5.78 -10.93 -9.97
C GLU A 23 -5.44 -12.42 -9.88
N MET A 24 -4.53 -12.77 -8.97
CA MET A 24 -4.10 -14.14 -8.74
C MET A 24 -5.27 -15.05 -8.33
N ARG A 25 -6.16 -14.57 -7.44
CA ARG A 25 -7.34 -15.34 -7.00
C ARG A 25 -8.37 -15.51 -8.12
N ARG A 26 -8.60 -14.47 -8.94
CA ARG A 26 -9.52 -14.55 -10.09
C ARG A 26 -8.97 -15.41 -11.23
N ALA A 27 -7.65 -15.45 -11.41
CA ALA A 27 -6.98 -16.33 -12.36
C ALA A 27 -6.94 -17.79 -11.90
N GLY A 28 -7.41 -18.10 -10.68
CA GLY A 28 -7.38 -19.45 -10.12
C GLY A 28 -5.96 -19.95 -9.83
N GLU A 29 -5.00 -19.04 -9.62
CA GLU A 29 -3.60 -19.38 -9.35
C GLU A 29 -3.40 -19.86 -7.91
N LEU A 30 -2.34 -20.63 -7.69
CA LEU A 30 -2.00 -21.16 -6.37
C LEU A 30 -1.61 -20.04 -5.39
N TYR A 31 -2.38 -19.90 -4.31
CA TYR A 31 -2.08 -19.01 -3.19
C TYR A 31 -1.55 -19.78 -1.98
N VAL A 32 -0.36 -19.42 -1.51
CA VAL A 32 0.17 -19.94 -0.24
C VAL A 32 -0.45 -19.15 0.92
N ASP A 33 -1.36 -19.80 1.63
CA ASP A 33 -2.11 -19.15 2.70
C ASP A 33 -1.22 -18.69 3.87
N LYS A 34 -1.17 -17.37 4.07
CA LYS A 34 -0.58 -16.71 5.25
C LYS A 34 -1.59 -15.84 5.98
N THR A 35 -2.86 -15.89 5.59
CA THR A 35 -3.91 -14.96 6.04
C THR A 35 -4.12 -15.02 7.55
N GLY A 36 -4.01 -16.20 8.18
CA GLY A 36 -4.11 -16.35 9.63
C GLY A 36 -2.92 -15.78 10.40
N GLN A 37 -1.73 -15.71 9.79
CA GLN A 37 -0.56 -15.02 10.38
C GLN A 37 -0.70 -13.50 10.22
N ILE A 38 -1.15 -13.07 9.04
CA ILE A 38 -1.41 -11.66 8.74
C ILE A 38 -2.49 -11.11 9.69
N GLN A 39 -3.58 -11.84 9.90
CA GLN A 39 -4.64 -11.44 10.84
C GLN A 39 -4.10 -11.23 12.26
N ARG A 40 -3.32 -12.19 12.78
CA ARG A 40 -2.72 -12.06 14.11
C ARG A 40 -1.83 -10.83 14.23
N LEU A 41 -1.02 -10.55 13.20
CA LEU A 41 -0.17 -9.36 13.13
C LEU A 41 -1.01 -8.05 13.12
N LEU A 42 -2.14 -8.05 12.43
CA LEU A 42 -3.03 -6.89 12.36
C LEU A 42 -3.83 -6.69 13.66
N ASP A 43 -4.15 -7.76 14.39
CA ASP A 43 -4.86 -7.72 15.67
C ASP A 43 -3.96 -7.23 16.83
N GLU A 44 -2.64 -7.20 16.67
CA GLU A 44 -1.73 -6.63 17.66
C GLU A 44 -2.03 -5.14 17.94
N SER A 45 -1.84 -4.70 19.19
CA SER A 45 -2.07 -3.31 19.60
C SER A 45 -1.12 -2.31 18.94
N ALA A 46 -0.01 -2.79 18.38
CA ALA A 46 0.95 -1.97 17.66
C ALA A 46 0.27 -1.35 16.41
N ARG A 47 0.19 -0.02 16.39
CA ARG A 47 -0.31 0.72 15.21
C ARG A 47 0.73 0.82 14.09
N GLN A 48 2.01 0.57 14.38
CA GLN A 48 3.10 0.62 13.41
C GLN A 48 3.80 -0.73 13.42
N VAL A 49 3.83 -1.37 12.26
CA VAL A 49 4.39 -2.70 12.05
C VAL A 49 5.47 -2.60 10.98
N PHE A 50 6.66 -3.09 11.29
CA PHE A 50 7.75 -3.20 10.33
C PHE A 50 8.00 -4.67 9.99
N VAL A 51 8.01 -4.98 8.70
CA VAL A 51 8.20 -6.33 8.17
C VAL A 51 9.51 -6.37 7.39
N ALA A 52 10.61 -6.66 8.10
CA ALA A 52 11.91 -6.91 7.50
C ALA A 52 11.96 -8.30 6.86
N ARG A 53 12.14 -8.42 5.55
CA ARG A 53 12.27 -9.73 4.88
C ARG A 53 13.22 -9.71 3.67
N PRO A 54 13.84 -10.85 3.30
CA PRO A 54 14.64 -10.99 2.07
C PRO A 54 13.85 -10.75 0.77
N ARG A 55 14.56 -10.59 -0.35
CA ARG A 55 13.98 -10.40 -1.71
C ARG A 55 13.16 -11.63 -2.13
N ARG A 56 12.08 -11.43 -2.89
CA ARG A 56 11.16 -12.49 -3.42
C ARG A 56 10.37 -13.29 -2.38
N PHE A 57 10.17 -12.76 -1.17
CA PHE A 57 9.37 -13.42 -0.12
C PHE A 57 7.85 -13.15 -0.18
N GLY A 58 7.36 -12.50 -1.25
CA GLY A 58 5.95 -12.17 -1.43
C GLY A 58 5.47 -10.99 -0.59
N LYS A 59 6.32 -9.97 -0.38
CA LYS A 59 5.97 -8.75 0.40
C LYS A 59 4.81 -7.99 -0.24
N SER A 60 4.91 -7.71 -1.53
CA SER A 60 3.88 -6.98 -2.27
C SER A 60 2.55 -7.75 -2.29
N LEU A 61 2.59 -9.08 -2.41
CA LEU A 61 1.40 -9.93 -2.29
C LEU A 61 0.81 -9.91 -0.86
N MET A 62 1.65 -9.90 0.17
CA MET A 62 1.20 -9.73 1.56
C MET A 62 0.56 -8.36 1.78
N LEU A 63 1.15 -7.28 1.27
CA LEU A 63 0.55 -5.94 1.34
C LEU A 63 -0.78 -5.89 0.58
N SER A 64 -0.86 -6.50 -0.61
CA SER A 64 -2.11 -6.64 -1.37
C SER A 64 -3.16 -7.44 -0.60
N THR A 65 -2.73 -8.46 0.16
CA THR A 65 -3.62 -9.23 1.04
C THR A 65 -4.15 -8.35 2.16
N ILE A 66 -3.28 -7.63 2.88
CA ILE A 66 -3.68 -6.68 3.95
C ILE A 66 -4.62 -5.61 3.41
N GLU A 67 -4.33 -5.09 2.23
CA GLU A 67 -5.17 -4.16 1.50
C GLU A 67 -6.59 -4.75 1.31
N CYS A 68 -6.70 -5.96 0.74
CA CYS A 68 -7.99 -6.64 0.58
C CYS A 68 -8.70 -6.92 1.91
N MET A 69 -7.95 -7.17 3.00
CA MET A 69 -8.53 -7.39 4.33
C MET A 69 -9.20 -6.14 4.91
N TYR A 70 -8.71 -4.93 4.59
CA TYR A 70 -9.24 -3.66 5.10
C TYR A 70 -10.27 -2.98 4.19
N GLN A 71 -10.06 -3.00 2.87
CA GLN A 71 -10.95 -2.30 1.91
C GLN A 71 -11.78 -3.24 1.02
N GLY A 72 -11.46 -4.55 0.97
CA GLY A 72 -12.03 -5.44 -0.05
C GLY A 72 -11.58 -5.05 -1.46
N HIS A 73 -12.30 -5.51 -2.49
CA HIS A 73 -12.13 -5.01 -3.85
C HIS A 73 -12.94 -3.73 -4.03
N MET A 74 -12.26 -2.63 -4.37
CA MET A 74 -12.93 -1.41 -4.80
C MET A 74 -12.99 -1.36 -6.33
N PRO A 75 -14.18 -1.53 -6.94
CA PRO A 75 -14.32 -1.36 -8.38
C PRO A 75 -14.04 0.10 -8.77
N GLU A 76 -13.43 0.30 -9.93
CA GLU A 76 -13.30 1.64 -10.50
C GLU A 76 -14.70 2.14 -10.93
N VAL A 77 -15.02 3.37 -10.55
CA VAL A 77 -16.30 4.00 -10.79
C VAL A 77 -16.23 4.74 -12.12
N GLN A 78 -17.02 4.33 -13.11
CA GLN A 78 -17.08 4.98 -14.42
C GLN A 78 -17.76 6.37 -14.41
N THR A 79 -18.39 6.78 -13.29
CA THR A 79 -19.08 8.07 -13.21
C THR A 79 -18.15 9.19 -12.76
N LEU A 80 -17.80 10.06 -13.71
CA LEU A 80 -17.21 11.39 -13.55
C LEU A 80 -18.18 12.32 -12.80
N GLY A 81 -18.21 12.23 -11.48
CA GLY A 81 -18.99 13.15 -10.66
C GLY A 81 -18.67 12.91 -9.20
N GLY A 82 -17.84 13.78 -8.61
CA GLY A 82 -17.30 13.69 -7.25
C GLY A 82 -18.32 13.83 -6.11
N GLY A 83 -19.52 13.29 -6.26
CA GLY A 83 -20.49 13.15 -5.19
C GLY A 83 -20.04 12.13 -4.12
N PRO A 84 -20.68 12.12 -2.95
CA PRO A 84 -20.62 11.00 -2.01
C PRO A 84 -20.87 9.68 -2.75
N ILE A 85 -19.93 8.73 -2.66
CA ILE A 85 -20.20 7.34 -3.04
C ILE A 85 -21.30 6.88 -2.07
N PRO A 86 -22.49 6.47 -2.54
CA PRO A 86 -23.53 5.97 -1.66
C PRO A 86 -23.00 4.82 -0.81
N ASP A 87 -23.49 4.65 0.43
CA ASP A 87 -23.12 3.52 1.30
C ASP A 87 -23.34 2.14 0.61
N SER A 88 -24.26 2.08 -0.37
CA SER A 88 -24.51 0.90 -1.20
C SER A 88 -23.44 0.60 -2.25
N GLN A 89 -22.60 1.58 -2.59
CA GLN A 89 -21.46 1.47 -3.51
C GLN A 89 -20.11 1.40 -2.77
N LEU A 90 -20.09 1.75 -1.48
CA LEU A 90 -19.01 1.32 -0.60
C LEU A 90 -19.01 -0.21 -0.61
N PRO A 91 -17.85 -0.86 -0.86
CA PRO A 91 -17.81 -2.32 -0.82
C PRO A 91 -18.33 -2.74 0.55
N THR A 92 -19.30 -3.64 0.58
CA THR A 92 -20.03 -4.02 1.82
C THR A 92 -19.60 -5.40 2.32
N VAL A 93 -18.87 -6.18 1.51
CA VAL A 93 -18.19 -7.43 1.93
C VAL A 93 -16.72 -7.36 1.49
N ALA A 94 -15.77 -7.72 2.35
CA ALA A 94 -14.42 -8.02 1.86
C ALA A 94 -14.65 -9.25 1.00
N ASP A 95 -14.32 -9.23 -0.29
CA ASP A 95 -14.63 -10.31 -1.22
C ASP A 95 -14.32 -11.67 -0.56
N ARG A 96 -15.34 -12.30 0.03
CA ARG A 96 -15.14 -13.50 0.86
C ARG A 96 -14.57 -14.61 -0.01
N GLU A 97 -14.91 -14.57 -1.30
CA GLU A 97 -14.32 -15.36 -2.38
C GLU A 97 -12.78 -15.30 -2.44
N LEU A 98 -12.16 -14.15 -2.15
CA LEU A 98 -10.69 -14.02 -2.13
C LEU A 98 -10.06 -14.88 -1.02
N PHE A 99 -10.83 -15.20 0.03
CA PHE A 99 -10.36 -15.91 1.22
C PHE A 99 -10.91 -17.34 1.35
N VAL A 100 -11.68 -17.83 0.36
CA VAL A 100 -12.11 -19.25 0.29
C VAL A 100 -10.89 -20.17 0.27
N GLY A 101 -10.88 -21.22 1.07
CA GLY A 101 -9.76 -22.14 1.21
C GLY A 101 -8.56 -21.57 1.98
N THR A 102 -8.71 -20.42 2.66
CA THR A 102 -7.68 -19.83 3.53
C THR A 102 -8.08 -19.92 5.00
N SER A 103 -7.14 -19.64 5.89
CA SER A 103 -7.37 -19.54 7.35
C SER A 103 -8.42 -18.49 7.73
N LEU A 104 -8.76 -17.57 6.82
CA LEU A 104 -9.82 -16.56 6.97
C LEU A 104 -11.14 -16.94 6.30
N GLU A 105 -11.26 -18.13 5.72
CA GLU A 105 -12.53 -18.61 5.19
C GLU A 105 -13.62 -18.62 6.27
N GLY A 106 -14.79 -18.07 5.95
CA GLY A 106 -15.89 -17.91 6.90
C GLY A 106 -15.65 -16.88 8.01
N LYS A 107 -14.47 -16.25 8.07
CA LYS A 107 -14.13 -15.19 9.04
C LYS A 107 -14.26 -13.81 8.40
N GLN A 108 -14.41 -12.78 9.22
CA GLN A 108 -14.29 -11.40 8.76
C GLN A 108 -12.81 -10.96 8.83
N PRO A 109 -12.15 -10.67 7.68
CA PRO A 109 -10.72 -10.35 7.62
C PRO A 109 -10.31 -9.02 8.26
N SER A 110 -11.27 -8.18 8.64
CA SER A 110 -11.09 -7.09 9.59
C SER A 110 -12.44 -6.76 10.23
N ARG A 111 -12.44 -6.34 11.50
CA ARG A 111 -13.69 -6.00 12.21
C ARG A 111 -14.38 -4.75 11.64
N GLU A 112 -13.64 -3.86 10.97
CA GLU A 112 -14.15 -2.62 10.38
C GLU A 112 -13.38 -2.24 9.11
N ARG A 113 -14.11 -1.80 8.07
CA ARG A 113 -13.52 -1.31 6.83
C ARG A 113 -12.80 0.00 7.01
N ARG A 114 -11.67 0.16 6.33
CA ARG A 114 -10.85 1.38 6.38
C ARG A 114 -10.23 1.68 5.02
N PRO A 115 -10.14 2.96 4.62
CA PRO A 115 -9.44 3.32 3.40
C PRO A 115 -7.95 2.96 3.52
N VAL A 116 -7.38 2.39 2.46
CA VAL A 116 -5.97 2.01 2.40
C VAL A 116 -5.21 2.94 1.44
N ILE A 117 -4.08 3.47 1.90
CA ILE A 117 -3.09 4.15 1.07
C ILE A 117 -1.92 3.19 0.90
N ARG A 118 -1.56 2.84 -0.33
CA ARG A 118 -0.43 1.96 -0.60
C ARG A 118 0.64 2.72 -1.36
N LEU A 119 1.82 2.88 -0.75
CA LEU A 119 2.96 3.55 -1.35
C LEU A 119 3.98 2.50 -1.75
N ASP A 120 4.38 2.47 -3.02
CA ASP A 120 5.46 1.62 -3.53
C ASP A 120 6.72 2.47 -3.78
N LEU A 121 7.72 2.33 -2.91
CA LEU A 121 8.95 3.09 -3.04
C LEU A 121 10.04 2.36 -3.84
N SER A 122 9.75 1.17 -4.38
CA SER A 122 10.73 0.35 -5.13
C SER A 122 11.29 1.06 -6.38
N ASN A 123 10.51 1.97 -6.95
CA ASN A 123 10.89 2.75 -8.13
C ASN A 123 11.54 4.11 -7.78
N VAL A 124 11.67 4.45 -6.49
CA VAL A 124 12.29 5.69 -6.04
C VAL A 124 13.80 5.50 -5.95
N LEU A 125 14.43 5.34 -7.11
CA LEU A 125 15.87 5.10 -7.28
C LEU A 125 16.58 6.32 -7.88
N GLU A 126 16.22 7.48 -7.38
CA GLU A 126 16.61 8.76 -7.95
C GLU A 126 18.04 9.17 -7.54
N PRO A 127 18.79 9.85 -8.43
CA PRO A 127 20.21 10.13 -8.21
C PRO A 127 20.48 11.29 -7.23
N ASP A 128 19.47 12.12 -6.96
CA ASP A 128 19.61 13.30 -6.11
C ASP A 128 18.38 13.58 -5.24
N SER A 129 18.56 14.38 -4.19
CA SER A 129 17.53 14.74 -3.22
C SER A 129 16.28 15.39 -3.85
N THR A 130 16.45 16.20 -4.90
CA THR A 130 15.34 16.91 -5.57
C THR A 130 14.52 15.94 -6.41
N ALA A 131 15.18 15.01 -7.11
CA ALA A 131 14.52 13.94 -7.85
C ALA A 131 13.77 12.99 -6.90
N VAL A 132 14.38 12.56 -5.77
CA VAL A 132 13.68 11.77 -4.74
C VAL A 132 12.43 12.50 -4.23
N ARG A 133 12.52 13.82 -3.96
CA ARG A 133 11.38 14.62 -3.51
C ARG A 133 10.22 14.57 -4.51
N ARG A 134 10.50 14.74 -5.80
CA ARG A 134 9.49 14.65 -6.87
C ARG A 134 8.88 13.25 -6.95
N ALA A 135 9.71 12.21 -6.91
CA ALA A 135 9.23 10.83 -6.96
C ALA A 135 8.27 10.52 -5.81
N LEU A 136 8.59 10.95 -4.58
CA LEU A 136 7.69 10.81 -3.43
C LEU A 136 6.37 11.58 -3.60
N VAL A 137 6.40 12.75 -4.23
CA VAL A 137 5.16 13.46 -4.55
C VAL A 137 4.34 12.69 -5.58
N TYR A 138 4.96 12.20 -6.65
CA TYR A 138 4.25 11.45 -7.68
C TYR A 138 3.60 10.19 -7.12
N GLU A 139 4.28 9.50 -6.20
CA GLU A 139 3.71 8.34 -5.51
C GLU A 139 2.43 8.69 -4.75
N VAL A 140 2.42 9.81 -4.02
CA VAL A 140 1.22 10.27 -3.31
C VAL A 140 0.12 10.75 -4.28
N LEU A 141 0.50 11.39 -5.39
CA LEU A 141 -0.45 11.83 -6.42
C LEU A 141 -1.07 10.66 -7.18
N ASP A 142 -0.32 9.59 -7.42
CA ASP A 142 -0.85 8.37 -8.03
C ASP A 142 -1.91 7.75 -7.12
N GLN A 143 -1.65 7.69 -5.81
CA GLN A 143 -2.66 7.27 -4.83
C GLN A 143 -3.91 8.16 -4.84
N ALA A 144 -3.76 9.48 -4.97
CA ALA A 144 -4.91 10.37 -5.15
C ALA A 144 -5.68 10.05 -6.44
N GLY A 145 -4.98 9.69 -7.53
CA GLY A 145 -5.56 9.24 -8.79
C GLY A 145 -6.32 7.91 -8.67
N VAL A 146 -5.78 6.94 -7.93
CA VAL A 146 -6.46 5.67 -7.60
C VAL A 146 -7.79 5.95 -6.88
N TRP A 147 -7.78 6.82 -5.88
CA TRP A 147 -8.99 7.20 -5.17
C TRP A 147 -9.98 7.97 -6.05
N ARG A 148 -9.49 8.83 -6.94
CA ARG A 148 -10.34 9.53 -7.92
C ARG A 148 -11.07 8.55 -8.84
N ARG A 149 -10.37 7.54 -9.35
CA ARG A 149 -10.98 6.46 -10.15
C ARG A 149 -12.00 5.64 -9.36
N ARG A 150 -11.90 5.62 -8.03
CA ARG A 150 -12.88 5.00 -7.14
C ARG A 150 -14.05 5.92 -6.79
N GLY A 151 -14.21 7.06 -7.46
CA GLY A 151 -15.30 8.02 -7.22
C GLY A 151 -15.06 8.97 -6.04
N LEU A 152 -13.85 8.99 -5.48
CA LEU A 152 -13.44 9.94 -4.48
C LEU A 152 -12.29 10.77 -5.01
N ASP A 153 -12.55 11.96 -5.52
CA ASP A 153 -11.48 12.94 -5.67
C ASP A 153 -11.17 13.47 -4.28
N PRO A 154 -10.02 13.12 -3.66
CA PRO A 154 -9.68 13.75 -2.40
C PRO A 154 -9.52 15.27 -2.64
N GLY A 155 -9.25 15.71 -3.88
CA GLY A 155 -8.79 17.04 -4.25
C GLY A 155 -7.26 17.09 -4.30
N ILE A 156 -6.71 18.24 -4.66
CA ILE A 156 -5.33 18.62 -4.31
C ILE A 156 -5.42 20.11 -4.02
N PRO A 157 -5.02 20.60 -2.83
CA PRO A 157 -5.12 22.02 -2.54
C PRO A 157 -4.35 22.82 -3.60
N LEU A 158 -4.99 23.84 -4.16
CA LEU A 158 -4.46 24.61 -5.30
C LEU A 158 -3.08 25.20 -5.00
N GLU A 159 -2.79 25.51 -3.73
CA GLU A 159 -1.47 25.93 -3.25
C GLU A 159 -0.34 24.94 -3.59
N TYR A 160 -0.62 23.63 -3.60
CA TYR A 160 0.34 22.60 -4.01
C TYR A 160 0.48 22.47 -5.53
N LEU A 161 -0.49 22.99 -6.29
CA LEU A 161 -0.48 23.03 -7.76
C LEU A 161 0.09 24.34 -8.31
N ARG A 162 0.21 25.39 -7.48
CA ARG A 162 0.60 26.75 -7.86
C ARG A 162 2.08 27.06 -7.68
N VAL A 163 2.92 26.07 -7.38
CA VAL A 163 4.37 26.27 -7.21
C VAL A 163 5.02 26.54 -8.58
N PRO A 164 5.47 27.77 -8.90
CA PRO A 164 6.13 28.05 -10.17
C PRO A 164 7.49 27.33 -10.18
N GLY A 165 7.68 26.37 -11.08
CA GLY A 165 8.94 25.61 -11.20
C GLY A 165 8.98 24.23 -10.51
N GLY A 166 7.91 23.78 -9.85
CA GLY A 166 7.68 22.35 -9.59
C GLY A 166 7.57 21.88 -8.13
N CYS A 167 6.72 20.87 -7.97
CA CYS A 167 6.50 20.01 -6.80
C CYS A 167 5.88 20.69 -5.54
N PRO A 168 4.77 20.15 -4.98
CA PRO A 168 4.27 20.48 -3.64
C PRO A 168 5.41 20.62 -2.62
N ASP A 169 5.44 21.71 -1.85
CA ASP A 169 6.54 22.10 -0.94
C ASP A 169 6.99 21.02 0.07
N SER A 170 6.23 19.92 0.23
CA SER A 170 6.67 18.73 0.95
C SER A 170 5.81 17.50 0.59
N PRO A 171 6.40 16.37 0.17
CA PRO A 171 5.64 15.13 -0.06
C PRO A 171 4.93 14.63 1.21
N GLY A 172 5.50 14.90 2.38
CA GLY A 172 4.88 14.52 3.65
C GLY A 172 3.63 15.34 3.98
N LYS A 173 3.60 16.64 3.61
CA LYS A 173 2.39 17.46 3.76
C LYS A 173 1.27 16.97 2.86
N LEU A 174 1.59 16.60 1.62
CA LEU A 174 0.63 16.03 0.67
C LEU A 174 0.06 14.71 1.19
N LEU A 175 0.91 13.81 1.69
CA LEU A 175 0.46 12.54 2.29
C LEU A 175 -0.44 12.78 3.51
N ARG A 176 -0.06 13.71 4.40
CA ARG A 176 -0.88 14.10 5.56
C ARG A 176 -2.24 14.60 5.12
N TRP A 177 -2.29 15.44 4.09
CA TRP A 177 -3.53 15.98 3.57
C TRP A 177 -4.42 14.86 3.00
N MET A 178 -3.86 13.91 2.24
CA MET A 178 -4.61 12.75 1.71
C MET A 178 -5.18 11.87 2.83
N ILE A 179 -4.40 11.64 3.90
CA ILE A 179 -4.88 10.93 5.10
C ILE A 179 -6.09 11.65 5.71
N GLY A 180 -6.03 12.98 5.82
CA GLY A 180 -7.15 13.80 6.31
C GLY A 180 -8.39 13.67 5.43
N ALA A 181 -8.25 13.87 4.12
CA ALA A 181 -9.35 13.76 3.16
C ALA A 181 -10.06 12.40 3.22
N LEU A 182 -9.29 11.31 3.30
CA LEU A 182 -9.84 9.96 3.46
C LEU A 182 -10.51 9.77 4.82
N LYS A 183 -9.90 10.26 5.91
CA LYS A 183 -10.49 10.17 7.25
C LYS A 183 -11.83 10.90 7.33
N ASP A 184 -11.91 12.12 6.80
CA ASP A 184 -13.11 12.95 6.83
C ASP A 184 -14.23 12.33 5.99
N ARG A 185 -13.88 11.76 4.83
CA ARG A 185 -14.84 11.10 3.95
C ARG A 185 -15.41 9.80 4.53
N PHE A 186 -14.56 8.94 5.10
CA PHE A 186 -14.95 7.61 5.56
C PHE A 186 -15.33 7.57 7.05
N GLY A 187 -15.09 8.64 7.81
CA GLY A 187 -15.27 8.68 9.27
C GLY A 187 -14.37 7.69 10.02
N LYS A 188 -13.35 7.13 9.36
CA LYS A 188 -12.47 6.07 9.87
C LYS A 188 -11.02 6.42 9.58
N GLU A 189 -10.15 6.16 10.55
CA GLU A 189 -8.70 6.37 10.38
C GLU A 189 -8.17 5.43 9.27
N PRO A 190 -7.45 5.94 8.26
CA PRO A 190 -6.88 5.14 7.19
C PRO A 190 -5.79 4.16 7.63
N VAL A 191 -5.53 3.17 6.78
CA VAL A 191 -4.37 2.27 6.85
C VAL A 191 -3.34 2.72 5.81
N VAL A 192 -2.07 2.77 6.19
CA VAL A 192 -0.96 3.11 5.27
C VAL A 192 -0.05 1.90 5.12
N LEU A 193 0.16 1.46 3.89
CA LEU A 193 1.09 0.40 3.52
C LEU A 193 2.23 1.03 2.74
N VAL A 194 3.48 0.75 3.12
CA VAL A 194 4.67 1.22 2.39
C VAL A 194 5.52 0.02 2.02
N ASP A 195 5.66 -0.22 0.72
CA ASP A 195 6.57 -1.22 0.17
C ASP A 195 7.95 -0.61 -0.07
N GLU A 196 9.00 -1.37 0.22
CA GLU A 196 10.41 -0.99 0.04
C GLU A 196 10.77 0.39 0.62
N PHE A 197 10.41 0.64 1.89
CA PHE A 197 10.61 1.94 2.56
C PHE A 197 12.05 2.47 2.52
N ASP A 198 13.01 1.57 2.37
CA ASP A 198 14.45 1.78 2.34
C ASP A 198 15.01 2.02 0.93
N ALA A 199 14.24 1.75 -0.13
CA ALA A 199 14.66 1.91 -1.53
C ALA A 199 15.27 3.30 -1.84
N PRO A 200 14.69 4.44 -1.40
CA PRO A 200 15.27 5.77 -1.64
C PRO A 200 16.69 5.97 -1.08
N LEU A 201 17.09 5.17 -0.09
CA LEU A 201 18.42 5.24 0.52
C LEU A 201 19.44 4.32 -0.15
N THR A 202 18.98 3.32 -0.91
CA THR A 202 19.84 2.25 -1.45
C THR A 202 20.84 2.75 -2.49
N MET A 203 20.48 3.78 -3.27
CA MET A 203 21.35 4.37 -4.30
C MET A 203 22.54 5.11 -3.69
N PHE A 204 22.36 5.75 -2.54
CA PHE A 204 23.41 6.55 -1.90
C PHE A 204 24.36 5.69 -1.06
N GLY A 205 23.83 4.74 -0.28
CA GLY A 205 24.61 3.94 0.68
C GLY A 205 25.71 3.03 0.11
N ARG A 206 25.86 2.92 -1.22
CA ARG A 206 26.91 2.12 -1.86
C ARG A 206 28.10 2.91 -2.40
N GLN A 207 27.94 4.19 -2.70
CA GLN A 207 28.92 4.95 -3.49
C GLN A 207 29.24 6.34 -2.90
N SER A 208 28.48 6.85 -1.94
CA SER A 208 28.71 8.15 -1.32
C SER A 208 27.98 8.29 0.03
N PRO A 209 28.37 9.22 0.91
CA PRO A 209 27.58 9.52 2.10
C PRO A 209 26.16 9.98 1.71
N ILE A 210 25.16 9.55 2.47
CA ILE A 210 23.76 9.97 2.26
C ILE A 210 23.66 11.48 2.48
N PRO A 211 23.19 12.28 1.49
CA PRO A 211 23.07 13.71 1.65
C PRO A 211 22.18 14.09 2.84
N PRO A 212 22.58 15.08 3.68
CA PRO A 212 21.74 15.54 4.79
C PRO A 212 20.34 16.01 4.34
N GLU A 213 20.25 16.59 3.14
CA GLU A 213 18.97 17.02 2.55
C GLU A 213 18.03 15.84 2.31
N LEU A 214 18.52 14.73 1.75
CA LEU A 214 17.73 13.51 1.54
C LEU A 214 17.19 12.96 2.87
N LEU A 215 18.04 12.91 3.90
CA LEU A 215 17.59 12.51 5.23
C LEU A 215 16.51 13.44 5.79
N ASN A 216 16.58 14.74 5.51
CA ASN A 216 15.55 15.70 5.93
C ASN A 216 14.23 15.50 5.16
N ILE A 217 14.29 15.20 3.86
CA ILE A 217 13.11 14.89 3.04
C ILE A 217 12.43 13.62 3.57
N LEU A 218 13.18 12.53 3.76
CA LEU A 218 12.63 11.26 4.24
C LEU A 218 12.13 11.37 5.69
N ARG A 219 12.86 12.06 6.57
CA ARG A 219 12.37 12.35 7.92
C ARG A 219 11.08 13.15 7.89
N GLY A 220 11.00 14.18 7.04
CA GLY A 220 9.78 14.96 6.83
C GLY A 220 8.62 14.09 6.36
N PHE A 221 8.86 13.25 5.36
CA PHE A 221 7.87 12.34 4.79
C PHE A 221 7.32 11.34 5.82
N PHE A 222 8.21 10.63 6.52
CA PHE A 222 7.83 9.58 7.46
C PHE A 222 7.45 10.10 8.86
N SER A 223 7.77 11.37 9.19
CA SER A 223 7.44 11.95 10.49
C SER A 223 5.94 11.83 10.83
N PHE A 224 5.07 11.98 9.82
CA PHE A 224 3.63 11.91 9.98
C PHE A 224 3.11 10.49 10.19
N LEU A 225 3.77 9.48 9.64
CA LEU A 225 3.46 8.09 9.95
C LEU A 225 3.82 7.77 11.42
N LYS A 226 4.90 8.38 11.93
CA LYS A 226 5.32 8.25 13.33
C LYS A 226 4.40 9.01 14.30
N SER A 227 4.06 10.26 13.99
CA SER A 227 3.28 11.17 14.85
C SER A 227 1.77 10.99 14.70
N GLY A 228 1.30 10.45 13.58
CA GLY A 228 -0.11 10.26 13.23
C GLY A 228 -0.84 9.16 13.99
N ARG A 229 -0.38 8.79 15.21
CA ARG A 229 -0.98 7.73 16.03
C ARG A 229 -2.46 7.94 16.37
N GLN A 230 -3.00 9.15 16.19
CA GLN A 230 -4.43 9.49 16.40
C GLN A 230 -5.22 9.70 15.08
N SER A 231 -4.56 9.58 13.94
CA SER A 231 -5.16 9.78 12.61
C SER A 231 -5.03 8.58 11.69
N LEU A 232 -4.24 7.58 12.08
CA LEU A 232 -4.01 6.34 11.36
C LEU A 232 -4.40 5.14 12.21
N HIS A 233 -5.04 4.17 11.56
CA HIS A 233 -5.40 2.91 12.19
C HIS A 233 -4.19 1.97 12.32
N LYS A 234 -3.51 1.75 11.20
CA LYS A 234 -2.36 0.85 11.08
C LYS A 234 -1.41 1.38 10.01
N VAL A 235 -0.11 1.27 10.27
CA VAL A 235 0.96 1.53 9.30
C VAL A 235 1.78 0.25 9.18
N VAL A 236 1.92 -0.27 7.96
CA VAL A 236 2.76 -1.44 7.67
C VAL A 236 3.87 -1.02 6.73
N LEU A 237 5.11 -1.15 7.17
CA LEU A 237 6.30 -0.83 6.40
C LEU A 237 7.01 -2.14 6.03
N THR A 238 7.40 -2.32 4.78
CA THR A 238 8.24 -3.45 4.35
C THR A 238 9.57 -2.91 3.82
N GLY A 239 10.64 -3.70 3.97
CA GLY A 239 11.95 -3.33 3.43
C GLY A 239 12.99 -4.44 3.58
N VAL A 240 14.17 -4.21 3.02
CA VAL A 240 15.35 -5.06 3.21
C VAL A 240 16.33 -4.32 4.10
N THR A 241 16.13 -4.37 5.42
CA THR A 241 17.14 -3.85 6.37
C THR A 241 18.45 -4.63 6.20
N ARG A 242 19.30 -4.20 5.27
CA ARG A 242 20.74 -4.39 5.34
C ARG A 242 21.22 -3.31 6.30
N ASN A 243 21.09 -3.59 7.59
CA ASN A 243 21.96 -2.93 8.55
C ASN A 243 23.37 -3.44 8.20
N ALA A 244 24.12 -2.62 7.47
CA ALA A 244 25.58 -2.71 7.45
C ALA A 244 26.10 -2.20 8.79
#